data_AF-A0A7S2TU27-F1
#
_entry.id   AF-A0A7S2TU27-F1
#
_cell.length_a   1.000
_cell.length_b   1.000
_cell.length_c   1.000
_cell.angle_alpha   90.00
_cell.angle_beta   90.00
_cell.angle_gamma   90.00
#
_symmetry.space_group_name_H-M   'P 1'
#
loop_
_entity.id
_entity.type
_entity.pdbx_description
1 polymer ?
#
loop_
_entity_poly.entity_id
_entity_poly.type
_entity_poly.pdbx_seq_one_letter_code
_entity_poly.pdbx_strand_id
1 'polypeptide(L)'
;MPKASPCSMNDGKGCASTGGCSKNKSDEKGPIECPSVGVRAMDEEHAECFLSLQQLQESRKPADLKKAKEAIEAHFAHEERLFEETGFDDGGKFSKTKSHCQDHRKILAEIDAEMNRCSSSSDSLVSKDFAYTLASRLGDHTKQYDTQYSSHMQEHYKQQQ
;
A
#
# COMPACT_ATOMS: atom_id res chain seq x y z
N MET A 1 -66.40 25.77 -12.09
CA MET A 1 -65.40 26.83 -12.34
C MET A 1 -64.67 27.05 -11.03
N PRO A 2 -63.34 26.94 -10.97
CA PRO A 2 -62.46 27.96 -11.52
C PRO A 2 -61.26 27.42 -12.33
N LYS A 3 -60.76 28.30 -13.19
CA LYS A 3 -59.57 28.16 -14.01
C LYS A 3 -58.36 28.62 -13.20
N ALA A 4 -57.25 27.89 -13.27
CA ALA A 4 -55.94 28.41 -12.90
C ALA A 4 -55.10 28.54 -14.18
N SER A 5 -54.87 29.80 -14.55
CA SER A 5 -53.97 30.28 -15.59
C SER A 5 -52.56 30.53 -15.02
N PRO A 6 -51.55 30.84 -15.85
CA PRO A 6 -50.18 30.34 -15.69
C PRO A 6 -49.14 31.41 -15.32
N CYS A 7 -47.88 30.93 -15.27
CA CYS A 7 -46.61 31.66 -15.45
C CYS A 7 -46.16 32.63 -14.35
N SER A 8 -45.05 32.29 -13.69
CA SER A 8 -43.92 33.21 -13.49
C SER A 8 -42.68 32.42 -13.03
N MET A 9 -41.90 31.92 -13.99
CA MET A 9 -40.52 31.47 -13.73
C MET A 9 -39.63 32.65 -14.08
N ASN A 10 -39.11 33.31 -13.06
CA ASN A 10 -38.18 34.41 -13.21
C ASN A 10 -36.75 33.91 -13.08
N ASP A 11 -35.91 34.47 -13.94
CA ASP A 11 -34.51 34.23 -14.19
C ASP A 11 -33.60 34.34 -12.96
N GLY A 12 -32.51 33.58 -12.99
CA GLY A 12 -31.43 33.74 -12.01
C GLY A 12 -30.45 32.58 -11.94
N LYS A 13 -30.10 31.92 -13.05
CA LYS A 13 -29.01 30.93 -13.07
C LYS A 13 -27.76 31.52 -13.69
N GLY A 14 -27.09 32.34 -12.89
CA GLY A 14 -25.73 32.79 -13.13
C GLY A 14 -24.87 32.50 -11.90
N CYS A 15 -24.10 31.42 -11.96
CA CYS A 15 -22.82 31.34 -11.25
C CYS A 15 -21.96 30.33 -11.98
N ALA A 16 -21.16 30.85 -12.91
CA ALA A 16 -19.95 30.19 -13.35
C ALA A 16 -19.01 30.12 -12.15
N SER A 17 -18.66 28.92 -11.73
CA SER A 17 -17.50 28.69 -10.88
C SER A 17 -16.72 27.54 -11.50
N THR A 18 -15.83 27.93 -12.41
CA THR A 18 -14.67 27.14 -12.84
C THR A 18 -13.74 26.97 -11.64
N GLY A 19 -14.10 26.04 -10.75
CA GLY A 19 -13.26 25.60 -9.64
C GLY A 19 -12.33 24.49 -10.09
N GLY A 20 -11.32 24.83 -10.89
CA GLY A 20 -10.20 23.94 -11.15
C GLY A 20 -9.45 23.68 -9.85
N CYS A 21 -9.57 22.47 -9.30
CA CYS A 21 -8.70 21.99 -8.24
C CYS A 21 -7.73 20.97 -8.82
N SER A 22 -6.84 21.44 -9.71
CA SER A 22 -5.61 20.73 -10.06
C SER A 22 -4.65 20.85 -8.90
N LYS A 23 -4.78 19.98 -7.89
CA LYS A 23 -3.70 19.73 -6.93
C LYS A 23 -2.80 18.64 -7.50
N ASN A 24 -2.05 18.97 -8.55
CA ASN A 24 -0.83 18.22 -8.86
C ASN A 24 0.27 18.78 -7.97
N LYS A 25 0.35 18.29 -6.73
CA LYS A 25 1.61 18.29 -5.99
C LYS A 25 2.27 16.95 -6.27
N SER A 26 2.98 16.88 -7.37
CA SER A 26 4.05 15.90 -7.54
C SER A 26 5.20 16.38 -6.67
N ASP A 27 5.10 16.14 -5.36
CA ASP A 27 6.26 16.12 -4.48
C ASP A 27 7.24 15.11 -5.10
N GLU A 28 8.45 15.56 -5.41
CA GLU A 28 9.57 14.67 -5.72
C GLU A 28 9.79 13.78 -4.50
N LYS A 29 9.13 12.62 -4.47
CA LYS A 29 9.41 11.57 -3.51
C LYS A 29 10.82 11.07 -3.81
N GLY A 30 11.76 11.45 -2.94
CA GLY A 30 13.13 10.97 -2.93
C GLY A 30 13.23 9.44 -2.79
N PRO A 31 14.45 8.89 -2.81
CA PRO A 31 14.66 7.45 -2.68
C PRO A 31 13.95 6.91 -1.45
N ILE A 32 13.21 5.81 -1.63
CA ILE A 32 12.46 5.20 -0.54
C ILE A 32 13.48 4.55 0.40
N GLU A 33 13.57 5.04 1.63
CA GLU A 33 14.43 4.42 2.64
C GLU A 33 13.74 3.18 3.23
N CYS A 34 14.44 2.05 3.17
CA CYS A 34 14.05 0.80 3.81
C CYS A 34 14.27 0.91 5.33
N PRO A 35 13.22 0.91 6.18
CA PRO A 35 13.39 0.96 7.63
C PRO A 35 13.98 -0.36 8.13
N SER A 36 15.04 -0.28 8.93
CA SER A 36 15.56 -1.46 9.65
C SER A 36 14.71 -1.74 10.89
N VAL A 37 14.41 -3.01 11.11
CA VAL A 37 13.77 -3.52 12.32
C VAL A 37 14.77 -4.19 13.27
N GLY A 38 16.05 -4.24 12.91
CA GLY A 38 17.12 -4.78 13.75
C GLY A 38 17.11 -6.31 13.84
N VAL A 39 16.47 -7.00 12.90
CA VAL A 39 16.56 -8.45 12.71
C VAL A 39 17.08 -8.67 11.30
N ARG A 40 18.30 -9.20 11.17
CA ARG A 40 19.00 -9.25 9.88
C ARG A 40 18.19 -9.91 8.76
N ALA A 41 17.54 -11.04 9.03
CA ALA A 41 16.71 -11.73 8.04
C ALA A 41 15.53 -10.86 7.54
N MET A 42 14.85 -10.15 8.46
CA MET A 42 13.76 -9.23 8.10
C MET A 42 14.27 -8.01 7.34
N ASP A 43 15.41 -7.46 7.73
CA ASP A 43 16.03 -6.33 7.04
C ASP A 43 16.47 -6.71 5.61
N GLU A 44 16.93 -7.95 5.40
CA GLU A 44 17.26 -8.49 4.07
C GLU A 44 16.00 -8.62 3.19
N GLU A 45 14.88 -9.13 3.74
CA GLU A 45 13.60 -9.23 3.04
C GLU A 45 13.01 -7.85 2.70
N HIS A 46 13.05 -6.90 3.64
CA HIS A 46 12.63 -5.53 3.36
C HIS A 46 13.51 -4.92 2.26
N ALA A 47 14.82 -5.12 2.30
CA ALA A 47 15.71 -4.61 1.25
C ALA A 47 15.32 -5.17 -0.13
N GLU A 48 15.01 -6.47 -0.24
CA GLU A 48 14.54 -7.07 -1.49
C GLU A 48 13.22 -6.45 -1.98
N CYS A 49 12.25 -6.25 -1.08
CA CYS A 49 11.00 -5.59 -1.39
C CYS A 49 11.22 -4.16 -1.91
N PHE A 50 12.06 -3.36 -1.24
CA PHE A 50 12.29 -1.96 -1.63
C PHE A 50 13.10 -1.85 -2.93
N LEU A 51 14.04 -2.76 -3.19
CA LEU A 51 14.76 -2.83 -4.46
C LEU A 51 13.81 -3.14 -5.62
N SER A 52 12.90 -4.09 -5.46
CA SER A 52 11.90 -4.40 -6.48
C SER A 52 10.93 -3.24 -6.74
N LEU A 53 10.56 -2.50 -5.69
CA LEU A 53 9.73 -1.29 -5.78
C LEU A 53 10.46 -0.13 -6.46
N GLN A 54 11.76 0.05 -6.19
CA GLN A 54 12.58 1.03 -6.90
C GLN A 54 12.64 0.70 -8.40
N GLN A 55 12.87 -0.58 -8.73
CA GLN A 55 12.87 -1.02 -10.13
C GLN A 55 11.51 -0.80 -10.80
N LEU A 56 10.41 -0.98 -10.08
CA LEU A 56 9.06 -0.67 -10.54
C LEU A 56 8.85 0.83 -10.78
N GLN A 57 9.37 1.70 -9.92
CA GLN A 57 9.26 3.15 -10.09
C GLN A 57 9.99 3.65 -11.34
N GLU A 58 11.14 3.06 -11.65
CA GLU A 58 11.96 3.39 -12.82
C GLU A 58 11.35 2.85 -14.12
N SER A 59 11.00 1.57 -14.14
CA SER A 59 10.56 0.87 -15.36
C SER A 59 9.07 1.05 -15.64
N ARG A 60 8.25 1.10 -14.59
CA ARG A 60 6.78 1.06 -14.60
C ARG A 60 6.19 -0.11 -15.38
N LYS A 61 6.95 -1.18 -15.58
CA LYS A 61 6.51 -2.34 -16.37
C LYS A 61 5.66 -3.27 -15.51
N PRO A 62 4.60 -3.88 -16.08
CA PRO A 62 3.82 -4.90 -15.37
C PRO A 62 4.67 -6.08 -14.87
N ALA A 63 5.75 -6.42 -15.60
CA ALA A 63 6.70 -7.45 -15.17
C ALA A 63 7.43 -7.09 -13.87
N ASP A 64 7.78 -5.82 -13.67
CA ASP A 64 8.46 -5.38 -12.45
C ASP A 64 7.46 -5.19 -11.29
N LEU A 65 6.19 -4.90 -11.58
CA LEU A 65 5.10 -4.97 -10.58
C LEU A 65 4.88 -6.41 -10.10
N LYS A 66 4.95 -7.39 -11.00
CA LYS A 66 4.86 -8.81 -10.64
C LYS A 66 6.01 -9.23 -9.71
N LYS A 67 7.25 -8.81 -10.00
CA LYS A 67 8.39 -9.08 -9.11
C LYS A 67 8.22 -8.45 -7.75
N ALA A 68 7.75 -7.19 -7.70
CA ALA A 68 7.47 -6.53 -6.43
C ALA A 68 6.38 -7.26 -5.64
N LYS A 69 5.33 -7.74 -6.31
CA LYS A 69 4.30 -8.58 -5.69
C LYS A 69 4.90 -9.85 -5.08
N GLU A 70 5.72 -10.57 -5.84
CA GLU A 70 6.34 -11.83 -5.39
C GLU A 70 7.22 -11.63 -4.14
N ALA A 71 8.04 -10.57 -4.12
CA ALA A 71 8.86 -10.24 -2.95
C ALA A 71 8.02 -9.88 -1.72
N ILE A 72 7.00 -9.03 -1.91
CA ILE A 72 6.09 -8.60 -0.84
C ILE A 72 5.27 -9.78 -0.29
N GLU A 73 4.76 -10.67 -1.15
CA GLU A 73 4.03 -11.86 -0.73
C GLU A 73 4.90 -12.83 0.06
N ALA A 74 6.14 -13.04 -0.39
CA ALA A 74 7.08 -13.92 0.31
C ALA A 74 7.38 -13.39 1.72
N HIS A 75 7.65 -12.09 1.82
CA HIS A 75 7.87 -11.42 3.10
C HIS A 75 6.66 -11.51 4.04
N PHE A 76 5.46 -11.16 3.57
CA PHE A 76 4.23 -11.25 4.36
C PHE A 76 3.92 -12.68 4.81
N ALA A 77 4.16 -13.68 3.96
CA ALA A 77 3.97 -15.08 4.33
C ALA A 77 4.94 -15.53 5.44
N HIS A 78 6.18 -15.05 5.41
CA HIS A 78 7.16 -15.32 6.45
C HIS A 78 6.76 -14.70 7.78
N GLU A 79 6.35 -13.42 7.79
CA GLU A 79 5.84 -12.75 9.00
C GLU A 79 4.62 -13.45 9.60
N GLU A 80 3.63 -13.78 8.77
CA GLU A 80 2.41 -14.44 9.23
C GLU A 80 2.71 -15.81 9.84
N ARG A 81 3.61 -16.57 9.22
CA ARG A 81 4.09 -17.84 9.79
C ARG A 81 4.82 -17.62 11.11
N LEU A 82 5.63 -16.58 11.21
CA LEU A 82 6.35 -16.26 12.44
C LEU A 82 5.37 -15.90 13.57
N PHE A 83 4.28 -15.19 13.28
CA PHE A 83 3.22 -14.92 14.26
C PHE A 83 2.55 -16.21 14.76
N GLU A 84 2.30 -17.17 13.87
CA GLU A 84 1.76 -18.48 14.22
C GLU A 84 2.74 -19.29 15.09
N GLU A 85 4.04 -19.25 14.77
CA GLU A 85 5.07 -20.00 15.50
C GLU A 85 5.36 -19.43 16.89
N THR A 86 5.38 -18.10 17.06
CA THR A 86 5.73 -17.46 18.34
C THR A 86 4.51 -17.11 19.20
N GLY A 87 3.29 -17.27 18.69
CA GLY A 87 2.06 -16.87 19.38
C GLY A 87 1.99 -15.36 19.59
N PHE A 88 2.51 -14.57 18.65
CA PHE A 88 2.47 -13.11 18.73
C PHE A 88 1.00 -12.64 18.79
N ASP A 89 0.61 -12.10 19.94
CA ASP A 89 -0.68 -11.49 20.26
C ASP A 89 -1.96 -12.36 20.06
N ASP A 90 -1.96 -13.53 20.71
CA ASP A 90 -2.96 -14.60 20.57
C ASP A 90 -4.23 -14.49 21.44
N GLY A 91 -4.68 -13.29 21.88
CA GLY A 91 -5.80 -13.28 22.86
C GLY A 91 -6.63 -12.03 23.11
N GLY A 92 -6.32 -10.88 22.52
CA GLY A 92 -7.08 -9.64 22.78
C GLY A 92 -8.28 -9.43 21.85
N LYS A 93 -9.27 -8.63 22.31
CA LYS A 93 -10.35 -8.06 21.47
C LYS A 93 -9.81 -7.18 20.32
N PHE A 94 -8.53 -6.81 20.37
CA PHE A 94 -7.76 -6.05 19.39
C PHE A 94 -6.40 -6.73 19.17
N SER A 95 -6.38 -7.83 18.41
CA SER A 95 -5.12 -8.50 18.07
C SER A 95 -4.36 -7.71 17.00
N LYS A 96 -3.16 -7.25 17.34
CA LYS A 96 -2.19 -6.60 16.47
C LYS A 96 -1.88 -7.45 15.25
N THR A 97 -1.75 -8.76 15.45
CA THR A 97 -1.56 -9.76 14.39
C THR A 97 -2.71 -9.73 13.39
N LYS A 98 -3.96 -9.69 13.86
CA LYS A 98 -5.11 -9.62 12.96
C LYS A 98 -5.13 -8.34 12.12
N SER A 99 -4.80 -7.18 12.71
CA SER A 99 -4.68 -5.92 11.96
C SER A 99 -3.50 -5.93 10.99
N HIS A 100 -2.38 -6.55 11.37
CA HIS A 100 -1.18 -6.71 10.54
C HIS A 100 -1.50 -7.52 9.28
N CYS A 101 -2.01 -8.75 9.44
CA CYS A 101 -2.40 -9.60 8.30
C CYS A 101 -3.54 -8.97 7.48
N GLN A 102 -4.39 -8.14 8.09
CA GLN A 102 -5.40 -7.41 7.33
C GLN A 102 -4.77 -6.33 6.46
N ASP A 103 -3.72 -5.67 6.90
CA ASP A 103 -3.00 -4.70 6.08
C ASP A 103 -2.25 -5.38 4.93
N HIS A 104 -1.63 -6.55 5.15
CA HIS A 104 -1.07 -7.39 4.08
C HIS A 104 -2.07 -7.64 2.97
N ARG A 105 -3.25 -8.16 3.33
CA ARG A 105 -4.33 -8.43 2.36
C ARG A 105 -4.76 -7.19 1.58
N LYS A 106 -4.77 -6.01 2.21
CA LYS A 106 -5.13 -4.76 1.52
C LYS A 106 -4.05 -4.36 0.51
N ILE A 107 -2.78 -4.40 0.91
CA ILE A 107 -1.65 -4.10 0.03
C ILE A 107 -1.66 -5.04 -1.18
N LEU A 108 -1.80 -6.35 -0.95
CA LEU A 108 -1.85 -7.34 -2.03
C LEU A 108 -3.06 -7.13 -2.96
N ALA A 109 -4.24 -6.83 -2.42
CA ALA A 109 -5.43 -6.55 -3.22
C ALA A 109 -5.26 -5.29 -4.09
N GLU A 110 -4.57 -4.25 -3.61
CA GLU A 110 -4.25 -3.05 -4.39
C GLU A 110 -3.28 -3.36 -5.54
N ILE A 111 -2.28 -4.21 -5.30
CA ILE A 111 -1.37 -4.71 -6.33
C ILE A 111 -2.13 -5.50 -7.39
N ASP A 112 -3.00 -6.43 -6.99
CA ASP A 112 -3.81 -7.24 -7.90
C ASP A 112 -4.74 -6.37 -8.76
N ALA A 113 -5.35 -5.34 -8.18
CA ALA A 113 -6.18 -4.39 -8.91
C ALA A 113 -5.38 -3.64 -9.99
N GLU A 114 -4.17 -3.18 -9.66
CA GLU A 114 -3.30 -2.50 -10.64
C GLU A 114 -2.78 -3.47 -11.72
N MET A 115 -2.46 -4.72 -11.37
CA MET A 115 -2.09 -5.75 -12.34
C MET A 115 -3.24 -6.01 -13.33
N ASN A 116 -4.46 -6.19 -12.84
CA ASN A 116 -5.65 -6.39 -13.68
C ASN A 116 -5.93 -5.18 -14.59
N ARG A 117 -5.74 -3.96 -14.06
CA ARG A 117 -5.81 -2.73 -14.86
C ARG A 117 -4.79 -2.74 -16.00
N CYS A 118 -3.56 -3.17 -15.72
CA CYS A 118 -2.51 -3.27 -16.73
C CYS A 118 -2.77 -4.40 -17.74
N SER A 119 -3.31 -5.54 -17.32
CA SER A 119 -3.62 -6.66 -18.23
C SER A 119 -4.76 -6.36 -19.20
N SER A 120 -5.65 -5.42 -18.85
CA SER A 120 -6.76 -4.99 -19.71
C SER A 120 -6.31 -4.17 -20.93
N SER A 121 -5.04 -3.75 -20.98
CA SER A 121 -4.45 -3.05 -22.13
C SER A 121 -2.98 -3.40 -22.24
N SER A 122 -2.59 -4.10 -23.31
CA SER A 122 -1.27 -4.72 -23.49
C SER A 122 -0.07 -3.76 -23.45
N ASP A 123 -0.32 -2.45 -23.52
CA ASP A 123 0.71 -1.40 -23.47
C ASP A 123 0.54 -0.47 -22.25
N SER A 124 -0.27 -0.88 -21.27
CA SER A 124 -0.52 -0.06 -20.09
C SER A 124 0.59 -0.25 -19.07
N LEU A 125 1.42 0.79 -18.96
CA LEU A 125 2.36 0.94 -17.86
C LEU A 125 1.62 1.08 -16.53
N VAL A 126 2.31 0.68 -15.47
CA VAL A 126 1.90 0.96 -14.09
C VAL A 126 1.86 2.47 -13.88
N SER A 127 0.85 2.97 -13.16
CA SER A 127 0.77 4.39 -12.85
C SER A 127 1.98 4.81 -12.02
N LYS A 128 2.60 5.95 -12.36
CA LYS A 128 3.67 6.53 -11.53
C LYS A 128 3.16 6.72 -10.10
N ASP A 129 1.98 7.31 -9.97
CA ASP A 129 1.35 7.56 -8.68
C ASP A 129 1.16 6.28 -7.85
N PHE A 130 0.75 5.19 -8.51
CA PHE A 130 0.62 3.89 -7.87
C PHE A 130 1.97 3.36 -7.37
N ALA A 131 3.01 3.36 -8.21
CA ALA A 131 4.34 2.86 -7.83
C ALA A 131 4.94 3.62 -6.62
N TYR A 132 4.73 4.94 -6.57
CA TYR A 132 5.16 5.77 -5.43
C TYR A 132 4.27 5.64 -4.19
N THR A 133 2.98 5.33 -4.37
CA THR A 133 2.05 5.09 -3.27
C THR A 133 2.33 3.73 -2.64
N LEU A 134 2.53 2.69 -3.44
CA LEU A 134 2.83 1.35 -2.96
C LEU A 134 4.11 1.32 -2.12
N ALA A 135 5.18 1.95 -2.60
CA ALA A 135 6.42 2.01 -1.84
C ALA A 135 6.31 2.79 -0.53
N SER A 136 5.57 3.91 -0.55
CA SER A 136 5.25 4.66 0.67
C SER A 136 4.48 3.81 1.65
N ARG A 137 3.51 3.05 1.15
CA ARG A 137 2.65 2.19 1.96
C ARG A 137 3.44 1.06 2.62
N LEU A 138 4.38 0.45 1.91
CA LEU A 138 5.28 -0.54 2.52
C LEU A 138 6.20 0.09 3.57
N GLY A 139 6.76 1.28 3.29
CA GLY A 139 7.54 2.02 4.29
C GLY A 139 6.75 2.41 5.54
N ASP A 140 5.48 2.77 5.38
CA ASP A 140 4.59 3.07 6.50
C ASP A 140 4.18 1.80 7.25
N HIS A 141 3.95 0.69 6.53
CA HIS A 141 3.70 -0.63 7.11
C HIS A 141 4.85 -1.04 8.02
N THR A 142 6.08 -1.02 7.52
CA THR A 142 7.26 -1.42 8.30
C THR A 142 7.46 -0.56 9.54
N LYS A 143 7.24 0.76 9.43
CA LYS A 143 7.32 1.66 10.59
C LYS A 143 6.21 1.38 11.60
N GLN A 144 4.99 1.15 11.14
CA GLN A 144 3.83 1.03 12.01
C GLN A 144 3.72 -0.34 12.65
N TYR A 145 4.06 -1.41 11.94
CA TYR A 145 3.82 -2.77 12.39
C TYR A 145 5.11 -3.53 12.68
N ASP A 146 6.05 -3.57 11.73
CA ASP A 146 7.21 -4.48 11.81
C ASP A 146 8.14 -4.13 12.96
N THR A 147 8.28 -2.82 13.23
CA THR A 147 9.02 -2.35 14.41
C THR A 147 8.39 -2.76 15.75
N GLN A 148 7.09 -3.09 15.80
CA GLN A 148 6.42 -3.44 17.05
C GLN A 148 6.72 -4.85 17.53
N TYR A 149 6.92 -5.80 16.61
CA TYR A 149 7.24 -7.18 16.98
C TYR A 149 8.75 -7.43 17.00
N SER A 150 9.58 -6.54 16.43
CA SER A 150 11.03 -6.74 16.33
C SER A 150 11.69 -7.05 17.68
N SER A 151 11.24 -6.42 18.77
CA SER A 151 11.73 -6.72 20.12
C SER A 151 11.36 -8.13 20.60
N HIS A 152 10.17 -8.62 20.22
CA HIS A 152 9.73 -9.99 20.51
C HIS A 152 10.53 -11.01 19.66
N MET A 153 10.80 -10.67 18.40
CA MET A 153 11.51 -11.56 17.47
C MET A 153 13.02 -11.59 17.72
N GLN A 154 13.64 -10.50 18.15
CA GLN A 154 15.03 -10.51 18.58
C GLN A 154 15.27 -11.49 19.73
N GLU A 155 14.30 -11.66 20.64
CA GLU A 155 14.41 -12.64 21.73
C GLU A 155 14.27 -14.08 21.21
N HIS A 156 13.37 -14.32 20.25
CA HIS A 156 13.23 -15.64 19.62
C HIS A 156 14.45 -16.05 18.78
N TYR A 157 15.02 -15.11 18.01
CA TYR A 157 16.21 -15.35 17.18
C TYR A 157 17.50 -15.53 18.00
N LYS A 158 17.59 -14.97 19.21
CA LYS A 158 18.72 -15.24 20.14
C LYS A 158 18.75 -16.68 20.63
N GLN A 159 17.61 -17.37 20.68
CA GLN A 159 17.54 -18.75 21.15
C GLN A 159 17.84 -19.79 20.06
N GLN A 160 18.00 -19.35 18.81
CA GLN A 160 18.29 -20.20 17.65
C GLN A 160 19.72 -20.05 17.10
N GLN A 161 20.56 -19.22 17.75
CA GLN A 161 22.00 -19.09 17.47
C GLN A 161 22.82 -19.70 18.61
#